data_AF-A0A1E5D8U7-F1
#
_entry.id   AF-A0A1E5D8U7-F1
#
_cell.length_a   1.000
_cell.length_b   1.000
_cell.length_c   1.000
_cell.angle_alpha   90.00
_cell.angle_beta   90.00
_cell.angle_gamma   90.00
#
_symmetry.space_group_name_H-M   'P 1'
#
loop_
_entity.id
_entity.type
_entity.pdbx_description
1 polymer ?
#
loop_
_entity_poly.entity_id
_entity_poly.type
_entity_poly.pdbx_seq_one_letter_code
_entity_poly.pdbx_strand_id
1 'polypeptide(L)'
;MNKLVVTSSLLMSVLVSPVSMAIEKRYVATPQQSNWEMVTNSPLECRLVHPIPNYGDAEFSSAAGKKINLDFELKMRRPMGETRNVSLISMPPAWRPGENADRITNIKFFKQFDGYIGGQTAWGILGELEKGRYPTFSYQDWQSRDQRIEVALSSVLFQAKYNVFSDCISNLLPYSFEDISFTILHYERDSDKLNKASRKRLSQIADYVRYNQDIDLVLVATYTDS
;
A
#
# COMPACT_ATOMS: atom_id res chain seq x y z
N MET A 1 -89.14 -0.84 13.13
CA MET A 1 -87.95 0.00 13.42
C MET A 1 -86.70 -0.79 13.00
N ASN A 2 -86.23 -0.61 11.77
CA ASN A 2 -84.99 -1.22 11.28
C ASN A 2 -83.85 -0.21 11.44
N LYS A 3 -82.79 -0.57 12.16
CA LYS A 3 -81.53 0.18 12.16
C LYS A 3 -80.52 -0.58 11.30
N LEU A 4 -80.23 -0.04 10.12
CA LEU A 4 -79.08 -0.45 9.32
C LEU A 4 -77.81 0.07 10.01
N VAL A 5 -76.91 -0.84 10.35
CA VAL A 5 -75.54 -0.51 10.76
C VAL A 5 -74.66 -0.70 9.53
N VAL A 6 -74.16 0.42 8.99
CA VAL A 6 -73.18 0.43 7.89
C VAL A 6 -71.80 0.36 8.52
N THR A 7 -71.19 -0.82 8.52
CA THR A 7 -69.78 -1.00 8.86
C THR A 7 -68.92 -0.69 7.64
N SER A 8 -68.24 0.45 7.66
CA SER A 8 -67.21 0.82 6.69
C SER A 8 -65.92 0.07 6.98
N SER A 9 -65.54 -0.88 6.12
CA SER A 9 -64.29 -1.64 6.21
C SER A 9 -63.20 -0.91 5.43
N LEU A 10 -62.30 -0.23 6.13
CA LEU A 10 -61.11 0.40 5.54
C LEU A 10 -60.04 -0.68 5.33
N LEU A 11 -59.84 -1.16 4.09
CA LEU A 11 -58.73 -2.06 3.75
C LEU A 11 -57.42 -1.25 3.69
N MET A 12 -56.58 -1.41 4.71
CA MET A 12 -55.21 -0.88 4.75
C MET A 12 -54.28 -1.81 3.94
N SER A 13 -54.01 -1.45 2.68
CA SER A 13 -53.04 -2.12 1.82
C SER A 13 -51.61 -1.83 2.30
N VAL A 14 -50.96 -2.83 2.92
CA VAL A 14 -49.54 -2.78 3.27
C VAL A 14 -48.72 -3.01 2.00
N LEU A 15 -48.13 -1.93 1.46
CA LEU A 15 -47.12 -2.01 0.40
C LEU A 15 -45.85 -2.61 0.98
N VAL A 16 -45.62 -3.91 0.73
CA VAL A 16 -44.36 -4.58 1.02
C VAL A 16 -43.40 -4.27 -0.13
N SER A 17 -42.56 -3.25 0.05
CA SER A 17 -41.47 -2.95 -0.88
C SER A 17 -40.45 -4.10 -0.87
N PRO A 18 -40.04 -4.66 -2.01
CA PRO A 18 -38.93 -5.60 -2.03
C PRO A 18 -37.64 -4.88 -1.65
N VAL A 19 -36.96 -5.38 -0.63
CA VAL A 19 -35.61 -4.94 -0.26
C VAL A 19 -34.65 -5.52 -1.29
N SER A 20 -34.24 -4.72 -2.27
CA SER A 20 -33.17 -5.10 -3.19
C SER A 20 -31.85 -5.19 -2.42
N MET A 21 -31.42 -6.40 -2.07
CA MET A 21 -30.10 -6.64 -1.51
C MET A 21 -29.07 -6.50 -2.63
N ALA A 22 -28.33 -5.38 -2.66
CA ALA A 22 -27.16 -5.28 -3.51
C ALA A 22 -26.15 -6.36 -3.09
N ILE A 23 -25.72 -7.20 -4.03
CA ILE A 23 -24.70 -8.21 -3.78
C ILE A 23 -23.36 -7.49 -3.74
N GLU A 24 -22.86 -7.24 -2.53
CA GLU A 24 -21.54 -6.68 -2.31
C GLU A 24 -20.52 -7.81 -2.18
N LYS A 25 -19.47 -7.80 -3.00
CA LYS A 25 -18.40 -8.77 -2.91
C LYS A 25 -17.23 -8.18 -2.13
N ARG A 26 -17.06 -8.66 -0.90
CA ARG A 26 -16.00 -8.21 0.00
C ARG A 26 -14.86 -9.22 0.09
N TYR A 27 -13.66 -8.78 -0.26
CA TYR A 27 -12.40 -9.49 -0.07
C TYR A 27 -11.69 -8.92 1.16
N VAL A 28 -11.53 -9.76 2.19
CA VAL A 28 -10.81 -9.39 3.42
C VAL A 28 -10.24 -10.65 4.03
N ALA A 29 -9.04 -10.57 4.58
CA ALA A 29 -8.48 -11.68 5.34
C ALA A 29 -9.26 -11.84 6.65
N THR A 30 -9.71 -13.06 6.96
CA THR A 30 -10.24 -13.35 8.29
C THR A 30 -9.12 -13.20 9.33
N PRO A 31 -9.44 -12.99 10.63
CA PRO A 31 -8.40 -12.87 11.66
C PRO A 31 -7.41 -14.04 11.69
N GLN A 32 -7.84 -15.25 11.31
CA GLN A 32 -7.00 -16.45 11.24
C GLN A 32 -6.15 -16.52 9.96
N GLN A 33 -6.59 -15.89 8.87
CA GLN A 33 -5.88 -15.84 7.60
C GLN A 33 -4.97 -14.60 7.47
N SER A 34 -5.21 -13.58 8.28
CA SER A 34 -4.47 -12.34 8.27
C SER A 34 -3.02 -12.58 8.64
N ASN A 35 -2.12 -12.35 7.70
CA ASN A 35 -0.69 -12.47 7.90
C ASN A 35 0.00 -11.24 7.32
N TRP A 36 1.03 -10.75 8.01
CA TRP A 36 1.85 -9.64 7.56
C TRP A 36 3.29 -10.12 7.54
N GLU A 37 4.00 -9.89 6.45
CA GLU A 37 5.33 -10.44 6.25
C GLU A 37 6.29 -9.39 5.71
N MET A 38 7.50 -9.37 6.28
CA MET A 38 8.61 -8.61 5.75
C MET A 38 9.28 -9.45 4.66
N VAL A 39 8.91 -9.20 3.40
CA VAL A 39 9.48 -9.90 2.24
C VAL A 39 10.90 -9.42 1.98
N THR A 40 11.18 -8.15 2.27
CA THR A 40 12.52 -7.58 2.12
C THR A 40 12.82 -6.67 3.29
N ASN A 41 13.97 -6.91 3.93
CA ASN A 41 14.45 -6.15 5.08
C ASN A 41 15.94 -5.91 4.90
N SER A 42 16.27 -4.87 4.14
CA SER A 42 17.65 -4.51 3.81
C SER A 42 17.85 -3.01 3.87
N PRO A 43 19.10 -2.53 4.02
CA PRO A 43 19.40 -1.09 3.92
C PRO A 43 19.10 -0.47 2.53
N LEU A 44 18.75 -1.28 1.53
CA LEU A 44 18.41 -0.84 0.17
C LEU A 44 16.92 -0.73 -0.05
N GLU A 45 16.15 -1.64 0.54
CA GLU A 45 14.71 -1.76 0.34
C GLU A 45 14.05 -2.46 1.53
N CYS A 46 12.88 -1.95 1.90
CA CYS A 46 11.97 -2.49 2.88
C CYS A 46 10.65 -2.83 2.17
N ARG A 47 10.19 -4.08 2.27
CA ARG A 47 8.90 -4.52 1.73
C ARG A 47 8.08 -5.27 2.78
N LEU A 48 6.89 -4.74 3.06
CA LEU A 48 5.90 -5.32 3.94
C LEU A 48 4.67 -5.75 3.11
N VAL A 49 4.33 -7.03 3.15
CA VAL A 49 3.27 -7.62 2.32
C VAL A 49 2.18 -8.22 3.18
N HIS A 50 0.93 -8.04 2.73
CA HIS A 50 -0.27 -8.65 3.27
C HIS A 50 -1.06 -9.36 2.16
N PRO A 51 -1.13 -10.70 2.16
CA PRO A 51 -1.97 -11.42 1.22
C PRO A 51 -3.46 -11.22 1.53
N ILE A 52 -4.24 -10.87 0.52
CA ILE A 52 -5.69 -10.75 0.57
C ILE A 52 -6.32 -11.99 -0.09
N PRO A 53 -7.02 -12.85 0.67
CA PRO A 53 -7.60 -14.07 0.14
C PRO A 53 -8.49 -13.83 -1.09
N ASN A 54 -8.28 -14.64 -2.13
CA ASN A 54 -9.03 -14.61 -3.39
C ASN A 54 -8.95 -13.31 -4.19
N TYR A 55 -8.04 -12.40 -3.86
CA TYR A 55 -7.89 -11.12 -4.55
C TYR A 55 -6.46 -10.89 -5.05
N GLY A 56 -5.48 -10.93 -4.17
CA GLY A 56 -4.13 -10.49 -4.48
C GLY A 56 -3.34 -10.17 -3.21
N ASP A 57 -2.34 -9.32 -3.33
CA ASP A 57 -1.45 -8.96 -2.25
C ASP A 57 -1.36 -7.44 -2.13
N ALA A 58 -1.31 -6.94 -0.90
CA ALA A 58 -1.14 -5.53 -0.60
C ALA A 58 0.28 -5.31 -0.09
N GLU A 59 1.03 -4.46 -0.77
CA GLU A 59 2.46 -4.27 -0.54
C GLU A 59 2.75 -2.83 -0.17
N PHE A 60 3.51 -2.65 0.90
CA PHE A 60 4.16 -1.38 1.22
C PHE A 60 5.64 -1.53 0.94
N SER A 61 6.18 -0.63 0.12
CA SER A 61 7.57 -0.61 -0.27
C SER A 61 8.20 0.75 0.04
N SER A 62 9.43 0.72 0.53
CA SER A 62 10.28 1.90 0.71
C SER A 62 11.70 1.54 0.30
N ALA A 63 12.35 2.41 -0.46
CA ALA A 63 13.67 2.18 -1.02
C ALA A 63 14.65 3.29 -0.61
N ALA A 64 15.93 2.92 -0.56
CA ALA A 64 17.03 3.82 -0.24
C ALA A 64 17.06 5.04 -1.17
N GLY A 65 17.26 6.22 -0.59
CA GLY A 65 17.20 7.47 -1.31
C GLY A 65 17.39 8.67 -0.39
N LYS A 66 17.57 9.85 -1.01
CA LYS A 66 17.77 11.11 -0.27
C LYS A 66 16.58 11.52 0.59
N LYS A 67 15.37 11.06 0.22
CA LYS A 67 14.11 11.36 0.89
C LYS A 67 13.40 10.05 1.18
N ILE A 68 12.71 10.00 2.31
CA ILE A 68 11.84 8.88 2.65
C ILE A 68 10.72 8.82 1.59
N ASN A 69 10.71 7.74 0.84
CA ASN A 69 9.62 7.37 -0.05
C ASN A 69 8.81 6.26 0.63
N LEU A 70 7.50 6.26 0.42
CA LEU A 70 6.65 5.16 0.84
C LEU A 70 5.60 5.01 -0.23
N ASP A 71 5.57 3.82 -0.78
CA ASP A 71 4.65 3.44 -1.82
C ASP A 71 3.82 2.26 -1.34
N PHE A 72 2.55 2.30 -1.71
CA PHE A 72 1.61 1.21 -1.53
C PHE A 72 1.18 0.71 -2.89
N GLU A 73 1.14 -0.60 -3.07
CA GLU A 73 0.67 -1.23 -4.30
C GLU A 73 -0.33 -2.34 -3.96
N LEU A 74 -1.43 -2.38 -4.70
CA LEU A 74 -2.43 -3.43 -4.59
C LEU A 74 -2.28 -4.39 -5.78
N LYS A 75 -1.43 -5.41 -5.60
CA LYS A 75 -1.12 -6.41 -6.62
C LYS A 75 -2.29 -7.37 -6.80
N MET A 76 -3.11 -7.10 -7.80
CA MET A 76 -4.28 -7.91 -8.15
C MET A 76 -3.85 -9.18 -8.88
N ARG A 77 -4.34 -10.36 -8.45
CA ARG A 77 -4.10 -11.62 -9.20
C ARG A 77 -4.86 -11.68 -10.52
N ARG A 78 -5.96 -10.92 -10.62
CA ARG A 78 -6.74 -10.77 -11.85
C ARG A 78 -6.76 -9.30 -12.21
N PRO A 79 -6.17 -8.89 -13.34
CA PRO A 79 -6.16 -7.49 -13.74
C PRO A 79 -7.59 -7.02 -14.04
N MET A 80 -7.84 -5.73 -13.84
CA MET A 80 -9.11 -5.12 -14.18
C MET A 80 -9.21 -4.88 -15.68
N GLY A 81 -10.38 -5.15 -16.28
CA GLY A 81 -10.62 -4.85 -17.69
C GLY A 81 -10.85 -3.36 -17.99
N GLU A 82 -11.16 -2.56 -16.96
CA GLU A 82 -11.52 -1.13 -17.08
C GLU A 82 -10.93 -0.23 -15.99
N THR A 83 -10.61 1.02 -16.35
CA THR A 83 -10.22 2.08 -15.41
C THR A 83 -11.46 2.46 -14.62
N ARG A 84 -11.37 2.47 -13.28
CA ARG A 84 -12.48 2.79 -12.38
C ARG A 84 -12.03 3.74 -11.28
N ASN A 85 -12.94 4.62 -10.89
CA ASN A 85 -12.76 5.42 -9.69
C ASN A 85 -12.93 4.49 -8.48
N VAL A 86 -12.00 4.57 -7.55
CA VAL A 86 -11.97 3.75 -6.34
C VAL A 86 -12.01 4.65 -5.13
N SER A 87 -12.95 4.39 -4.23
CA SER A 87 -13.02 5.09 -2.96
C SER A 87 -12.15 4.36 -1.95
N LEU A 88 -11.25 5.08 -1.29
CA LEU A 88 -10.49 4.56 -0.15
C LEU A 88 -11.13 5.06 1.15
N ILE A 89 -11.66 4.12 1.91
CA ILE A 89 -12.37 4.37 3.17
C ILE A 89 -11.68 3.64 4.32
N SER A 90 -11.64 4.24 5.50
CA SER A 90 -11.19 3.61 6.73
C SER A 90 -12.41 3.06 7.46
N MET A 91 -12.57 1.74 7.48
CA MET A 91 -13.67 1.09 8.17
C MET A 91 -13.23 0.58 9.55
N PRO A 92 -14.07 0.67 10.59
CA PRO A 92 -13.78 0.00 11.85
C PRO A 92 -13.87 -1.53 11.69
N PRO A 93 -13.17 -2.30 12.52
CA PRO A 93 -13.31 -3.75 12.52
C PRO A 93 -14.71 -4.17 13.01
N ALA A 94 -15.17 -5.34 12.57
CA ALA A 94 -16.53 -5.83 12.85
C ALA A 94 -16.85 -5.96 14.36
N TRP A 95 -15.84 -6.12 15.22
CA TRP A 95 -15.97 -6.25 16.68
C TRP A 95 -15.91 -4.92 17.44
N ARG A 96 -15.79 -3.77 16.77
CA ARG A 96 -15.89 -2.43 17.38
C ARG A 96 -17.13 -1.69 16.84
N PRO A 97 -18.34 -2.06 17.30
CA PRO A 97 -19.55 -1.37 16.87
C PRO A 97 -19.58 0.08 17.40
N GLY A 98 -20.19 1.00 16.64
CA GLY A 98 -20.42 2.38 17.04
C GLY A 98 -19.45 3.42 16.48
N GLU A 99 -18.34 2.99 15.87
CA GLU A 99 -17.48 3.87 15.08
C GLU A 99 -18.01 3.98 13.63
N ASN A 100 -17.95 5.17 13.04
CA ASN A 100 -18.33 5.38 11.64
C ASN A 100 -17.15 5.09 10.71
N ALA A 101 -17.45 4.73 9.46
CA ALA A 101 -16.44 4.67 8.41
C ALA A 101 -16.01 6.09 8.02
N ASP A 102 -14.71 6.34 7.99
CA ASP A 102 -14.13 7.64 7.66
C ASP A 102 -13.54 7.60 6.25
N ARG A 103 -13.81 8.61 5.43
CA ARG A 103 -13.24 8.66 4.08
C ARG A 103 -11.80 9.16 4.16
N ILE A 104 -10.85 8.37 3.67
CA ILE A 104 -9.44 8.80 3.58
C ILE A 104 -9.29 9.68 2.34
N THR A 105 -9.58 9.14 1.16
CA THR A 105 -9.47 9.85 -0.11
C THR A 105 -10.18 9.08 -1.24
N ASN A 106 -10.27 9.68 -2.42
CA ASN A 106 -10.65 9.00 -3.64
C ASN A 106 -9.41 8.83 -4.52
N ILE A 107 -9.22 7.62 -5.03
CA ILE A 107 -8.14 7.27 -5.95
C ILE A 107 -8.74 6.74 -7.26
N LYS A 108 -7.90 6.57 -8.27
CA LYS A 108 -8.30 5.97 -9.55
C LYS A 108 -7.47 4.72 -9.79
N PHE A 109 -8.11 3.59 -10.06
CA PHE A 109 -7.45 2.41 -10.60
C PHE A 109 -7.53 2.49 -12.12
N PHE A 110 -6.41 2.30 -12.81
CA PHE A 110 -6.37 2.35 -14.27
C PHE A 110 -6.28 0.94 -14.85
N LYS A 111 -6.77 0.73 -16.09
CA LYS A 111 -6.73 -0.57 -16.80
C LYS A 111 -5.36 -1.25 -16.80
N GLN A 112 -4.30 -0.45 -16.79
CA GLN A 112 -2.90 -0.86 -16.91
C GLN A 112 -2.08 -0.54 -15.65
N PHE A 113 -2.73 -0.11 -14.57
CA PHE A 113 -2.05 0.42 -13.39
C PHE A 113 -2.66 -0.13 -12.10
N ASP A 114 -1.83 -0.81 -11.32
CA ASP A 114 -2.24 -1.76 -10.29
C ASP A 114 -2.38 -1.10 -8.92
N GLY A 115 -3.26 -0.10 -8.81
CA GLY A 115 -3.64 0.47 -7.52
C GLY A 115 -2.48 1.08 -6.73
N TYR A 116 -1.42 1.55 -7.40
CA TYR A 116 -0.29 2.20 -6.75
C TYR A 116 -0.70 3.55 -6.16
N ILE A 117 -0.23 3.79 -4.94
CA ILE A 117 -0.49 4.96 -4.11
C ILE A 117 0.83 5.37 -3.47
N GLY A 118 1.38 6.50 -3.88
CA GLY A 118 2.62 7.03 -3.30
C GLY A 118 2.37 8.09 -2.23
N GLY A 119 3.39 8.31 -1.40
CA GLY A 119 3.51 9.49 -0.54
C GLY A 119 2.53 9.53 0.63
N GLN A 120 1.93 10.71 0.89
CA GLN A 120 1.13 10.93 2.10
C GLN A 120 -0.09 10.01 2.20
N THR A 121 -0.68 9.59 1.08
CA THR A 121 -1.82 8.67 1.10
C THR A 121 -1.40 7.27 1.56
N ALA A 122 -0.22 6.78 1.15
CA ALA A 122 0.31 5.50 1.64
C ALA A 122 0.55 5.53 3.16
N TRP A 123 1.12 6.63 3.66
CA TRP A 123 1.27 6.87 5.10
C TRP A 123 -0.07 6.92 5.83
N GLY A 124 -1.09 7.49 5.21
CA GLY A 124 -2.46 7.48 5.72
C GLY A 124 -3.00 6.05 5.89
N ILE A 125 -2.77 5.16 4.92
CA ILE A 125 -3.20 3.75 5.02
C ILE A 125 -2.49 3.05 6.18
N LEU A 126 -1.17 3.21 6.33
CA LEU A 126 -0.43 2.64 7.46
C LEU A 126 -0.95 3.17 8.81
N GLY A 127 -1.18 4.48 8.92
CA GLY A 127 -1.69 5.08 10.15
C GLY A 127 -3.08 4.59 10.54
N GLU A 128 -3.94 4.28 9.57
CA GLU A 128 -5.25 3.68 9.85
C GLU A 128 -5.14 2.22 10.29
N LEU A 129 -4.22 1.44 9.69
CA LEU A 129 -3.91 0.07 10.13
C LEU A 129 -3.35 0.05 11.56
N GLU A 130 -2.48 1.00 11.91
CA GLU A 130 -1.91 1.16 13.25
C GLU A 130 -3.00 1.47 14.30
N LYS A 131 -4.01 2.27 13.94
CA LYS A 131 -5.19 2.51 14.80
C LYS A 131 -6.10 1.28 14.94
N GLY A 132 -5.80 0.19 14.24
CA GLY A 132 -6.59 -1.04 14.20
C GLY A 132 -7.77 -0.98 13.23
N ARG A 133 -7.83 0.03 12.36
CA ARG A 133 -8.88 0.18 11.35
C ARG A 133 -8.53 -0.56 10.07
N TYR A 134 -9.51 -0.75 9.21
CA TYR A 134 -9.45 -1.56 7.99
C TYR A 134 -9.59 -0.64 6.78
N PRO A 135 -8.48 -0.13 6.22
CA PRO A 135 -8.51 0.55 4.93
C PRO A 135 -9.14 -0.35 3.88
N THR A 136 -10.17 0.15 3.23
CA THR A 136 -11.00 -0.59 2.29
C THR A 136 -11.10 0.18 0.99
N PHE A 137 -10.71 -0.48 -0.09
CA PHE A 137 -10.86 -0.03 -1.46
C PHE A 137 -12.21 -0.48 -1.97
N SER A 138 -13.04 0.47 -2.40
CA SER A 138 -14.42 0.20 -2.75
C SER A 138 -14.72 0.77 -4.14
N TYR A 139 -15.05 -0.11 -5.07
CA TYR A 139 -15.24 0.21 -6.49
C TYR A 139 -16.31 -0.67 -7.15
N GLN A 140 -16.77 -0.27 -8.34
CA GLN A 140 -17.81 -0.98 -9.09
C GLN A 140 -17.17 -2.02 -10.01
N ASP A 141 -17.75 -3.23 -10.06
CA ASP A 141 -17.27 -4.28 -10.95
C ASP A 141 -17.39 -3.87 -12.42
N TRP A 142 -16.45 -4.35 -13.24
CA TRP A 142 -16.45 -4.11 -14.69
C TRP A 142 -17.34 -5.12 -15.42
N GLN A 143 -17.51 -6.34 -14.90
CA GLN A 143 -18.35 -7.38 -15.53
C GLN A 143 -19.84 -7.21 -15.22
N SER A 144 -20.17 -6.66 -14.04
CA SER A 144 -21.53 -6.47 -13.59
C SER A 144 -21.76 -5.03 -13.15
N ARG A 145 -22.79 -4.39 -13.71
CA ARG A 145 -23.11 -2.99 -13.39
C ARG A 145 -23.66 -2.81 -11.97
N ASP A 146 -24.25 -3.84 -11.39
CA ASP A 146 -24.94 -3.76 -10.10
C ASP A 146 -24.10 -4.32 -8.94
N GLN A 147 -22.87 -4.74 -9.21
CA GLN A 147 -21.99 -5.35 -8.21
C GLN A 147 -20.91 -4.36 -7.75
N ARG A 148 -20.84 -4.16 -6.44
CA ARG A 148 -19.77 -3.40 -5.79
C ARG A 148 -18.76 -4.38 -5.19
N ILE A 149 -17.48 -4.10 -5.44
CA ILE A 149 -16.36 -4.86 -4.91
C ILE A 149 -15.69 -4.03 -3.82
N GLU A 150 -15.47 -4.66 -2.68
CA GLU A 150 -14.72 -4.11 -1.56
C GLU A 150 -13.50 -4.97 -1.27
N VAL A 151 -12.36 -4.32 -1.09
CA VAL A 151 -11.08 -4.98 -0.80
C VAL A 151 -10.52 -4.32 0.45
N ALA A 152 -10.56 -5.03 1.57
CA ALA A 152 -10.14 -4.50 2.86
C ALA A 152 -8.82 -5.12 3.31
N LEU A 153 -7.94 -4.26 3.84
CA LEU A 153 -6.71 -4.65 4.50
C LEU A 153 -7.00 -4.92 5.98
N SER A 154 -6.61 -6.09 6.47
CA SER A 154 -6.82 -6.46 7.87
C SER A 154 -5.70 -5.92 8.75
N SER A 155 -6.06 -5.24 9.84
CA SER A 155 -5.09 -4.77 10.84
C SER A 155 -4.62 -5.88 11.81
N VAL A 156 -5.16 -7.09 11.69
CA VAL A 156 -4.79 -8.23 12.55
C VAL A 156 -3.35 -8.63 12.27
N LEU A 157 -2.54 -8.71 13.34
CA LEU A 157 -1.09 -8.99 13.34
C LEU A 157 -0.23 -7.94 12.61
N PHE A 158 -0.80 -6.81 12.22
CA PHE A 158 -0.07 -5.73 11.55
C PHE A 158 1.02 -5.11 12.45
N GLN A 159 0.67 -4.74 13.69
CA GLN A 159 1.54 -3.91 14.55
C GLN A 159 2.95 -4.48 14.74
N ALA A 160 3.08 -5.79 14.98
CA ALA A 160 4.37 -6.41 15.22
C ALA A 160 5.30 -6.32 14.00
N LYS A 161 4.73 -6.45 12.79
CA LYS A 161 5.46 -6.40 11.53
C LYS A 161 5.70 -4.97 11.08
N TYR A 162 4.76 -4.08 11.38
CA TYR A 162 4.93 -2.64 11.19
C TYR A 162 6.11 -2.08 11.99
N ASN A 163 6.32 -2.52 13.23
CA ASN A 163 7.49 -2.10 14.01
C ASN A 163 8.80 -2.48 13.30
N VAL A 164 8.90 -3.71 12.78
CA VAL A 164 10.07 -4.17 12.00
C VAL A 164 10.22 -3.37 10.71
N PHE A 165 9.12 -3.04 10.05
CA PHE A 165 9.11 -2.20 8.84
C PHE A 165 9.60 -0.77 9.13
N SER A 166 9.15 -0.17 10.23
CA SER A 166 9.58 1.14 10.70
C SER A 166 11.08 1.15 11.01
N ASP A 167 11.58 0.13 11.71
CA ASP A 167 13.00 -0.05 11.97
C ASP A 167 13.80 -0.20 10.66
N CYS A 168 13.26 -0.96 9.69
CA CYS A 168 13.88 -1.07 8.37
C CYS A 168 13.99 0.30 7.67
N ILE A 169 12.90 1.08 7.63
CA ILE A 169 12.89 2.42 7.01
C ILE A 169 13.94 3.33 7.66
N SER A 170 14.09 3.26 8.98
CA SER A 170 15.07 4.06 9.71
C SER A 170 16.53 3.70 9.38
N ASN A 171 16.76 2.48 8.90
CA ASN A 171 18.08 1.95 8.53
C ASN A 171 18.35 1.98 7.02
N LEU A 172 17.44 2.54 6.22
CA LEU A 172 17.67 2.72 4.79
C LEU A 172 18.85 3.66 4.53
N LEU A 173 19.64 3.33 3.50
CA LEU A 173 20.74 4.20 3.07
C LEU A 173 20.18 5.56 2.60
N PRO A 174 20.77 6.69 3.02
CA PRO A 174 20.28 8.03 2.69
C PRO A 174 20.70 8.50 1.27
N TYR A 175 20.83 7.56 0.34
CA TYR A 175 21.23 7.78 -1.06
C TYR A 175 20.77 6.59 -1.91
N SER A 176 20.46 6.84 -3.17
CA SER A 176 20.01 5.81 -4.11
C SER A 176 21.13 5.35 -5.04
N PHE A 177 20.84 4.40 -5.92
CA PHE A 177 21.79 3.94 -6.94
C PHE A 177 22.23 5.06 -7.88
N GLU A 178 21.30 5.94 -8.26
CA GLU A 178 21.55 7.06 -9.16
C GLU A 178 22.60 8.02 -8.58
N ASP A 179 22.67 8.13 -7.26
CA ASP A 179 23.62 9.00 -6.57
C ASP A 179 25.06 8.46 -6.60
N ILE A 180 25.24 7.15 -6.82
CA ILE A 180 26.54 6.47 -6.71
C ILE A 180 27.06 5.93 -8.05
N SER A 181 26.17 5.68 -9.02
CA SER A 181 26.47 5.01 -10.30
C SER A 181 27.58 5.68 -11.12
N PHE A 182 27.69 7.02 -11.07
CA PHE A 182 28.74 7.78 -11.75
C PHE A 182 29.39 8.76 -10.78
N THR A 183 30.44 8.30 -10.10
CA THR A 183 31.16 9.10 -9.10
C THR A 183 32.55 9.46 -9.56
N ILE A 184 32.84 10.76 -9.64
CA ILE A 184 34.20 11.27 -9.85
C ILE A 184 34.93 11.34 -8.50
N LEU A 185 36.09 10.69 -8.44
CA LEU A 185 36.99 10.68 -7.29
C LEU A 185 38.21 11.55 -7.59
N HIS A 186 38.63 12.36 -6.62
CA HIS A 186 39.78 13.25 -6.76
C HIS A 186 40.85 12.88 -5.72
N TYR A 187 42.11 12.98 -6.15
CA TYR A 187 43.27 12.87 -5.29
C TYR A 187 43.52 14.18 -4.52
N GLU A 188 44.27 14.08 -3.42
CA GLU A 188 44.88 15.24 -2.77
C GLU A 188 45.98 15.81 -3.69
N ARG A 189 46.30 17.10 -3.59
CA ARG A 189 47.33 17.72 -4.44
C ARG A 189 48.67 17.02 -4.22
N ASP A 190 49.37 16.72 -5.32
CA ASP A 190 50.69 16.07 -5.33
C ASP A 190 50.74 14.75 -4.53
N SER A 191 49.63 13.99 -4.53
CA SER A 191 49.45 12.80 -3.70
C SER A 191 48.72 11.70 -4.45
N ASP A 192 49.04 10.45 -4.12
CA ASP A 192 48.35 9.23 -4.57
C ASP A 192 47.11 8.91 -3.73
N LYS A 193 46.83 9.71 -2.69
CA LYS A 193 45.70 9.51 -1.78
C LYS A 193 44.46 10.24 -2.27
N LEU A 194 43.33 9.53 -2.33
CA LEU A 194 42.01 10.14 -2.53
C LEU A 194 41.72 11.16 -1.44
N ASN A 195 41.13 12.30 -1.77
CA ASN A 195 40.72 13.29 -0.78
C ASN A 195 39.60 12.77 0.15
N LYS A 196 39.38 13.46 1.28
CA LYS A 196 38.37 13.04 2.28
C LYS A 196 36.96 12.83 1.70
N ALA A 197 36.52 13.69 0.79
CA ALA A 197 35.20 13.57 0.18
C ALA A 197 35.09 12.34 -0.72
N SER A 198 36.13 12.06 -1.51
CA SER A 198 36.21 10.90 -2.41
C SER A 198 36.28 9.60 -1.62
N ARG A 199 37.06 9.55 -0.53
CA ARG A 199 37.08 8.39 0.38
C ARG A 199 35.69 8.12 0.99
N LYS A 200 34.96 9.17 1.38
CA LYS A 200 33.58 9.02 1.89
C LYS A 200 32.65 8.45 0.81
N ARG A 201 32.71 8.96 -0.42
CA ARG A 201 31.90 8.44 -1.54
C ARG A 201 32.23 6.99 -1.87
N LEU A 202 33.52 6.63 -1.85
CA LEU A 202 33.95 5.25 -2.06
C LEU A 202 33.40 4.31 -0.98
N SER A 203 33.37 4.76 0.28
CA SER A 203 32.72 4.01 1.37
C SER A 203 31.22 3.82 1.12
N GLN A 204 30.51 4.84 0.64
CA GLN A 204 29.08 4.75 0.31
C GLN A 204 28.82 3.75 -0.82
N ILE A 205 29.65 3.76 -1.86
CA ILE A 205 29.59 2.77 -2.95
C ILE A 205 29.82 1.36 -2.39
N ALA A 206 30.85 1.18 -1.56
CA ALA A 206 31.17 -0.11 -0.97
C ALA A 206 30.03 -0.64 -0.07
N ASP A 207 29.40 0.24 0.70
CA ASP A 207 28.25 -0.13 1.54
C ASP A 207 27.05 -0.53 0.69
N TYR A 208 26.74 0.21 -0.37
CA TYR A 208 25.65 -0.13 -1.28
C TYR A 208 25.88 -1.48 -1.98
N VAL A 209 27.06 -1.67 -2.57
CA VAL A 209 27.44 -2.91 -3.28
C VAL A 209 27.44 -4.11 -2.33
N ARG A 210 27.76 -3.92 -1.05
CA ARG A 210 27.70 -5.00 -0.05
C ARG A 210 26.29 -5.58 0.11
N TYR A 211 25.26 -4.75 -0.01
CA TYR A 211 23.88 -5.16 0.18
C TYR A 211 23.15 -5.50 -1.13
N ASN A 212 23.71 -5.12 -2.29
CA ASN A 212 23.14 -5.41 -3.59
C ASN A 212 23.87 -6.58 -4.25
N GLN A 213 23.22 -7.75 -4.33
CA GLN A 213 23.81 -8.95 -4.95
C GLN A 213 23.72 -8.97 -6.48
N ASP A 214 22.95 -8.06 -7.09
CA ASP A 214 22.77 -7.99 -8.55
C ASP A 214 23.87 -7.14 -9.24
N ILE A 215 24.83 -6.60 -8.48
CA ILE A 215 25.96 -5.83 -9.04
C ILE A 215 27.15 -6.77 -9.27
N ASP A 216 27.38 -7.12 -10.53
CA ASP A 216 28.47 -8.03 -10.93
C ASP A 216 29.82 -7.33 -11.18
N LEU A 217 29.79 -6.08 -11.66
CA LEU A 217 30.98 -5.40 -12.17
C LEU A 217 31.03 -3.93 -11.73
N VAL A 218 32.17 -3.53 -11.16
CA VAL A 218 32.51 -2.13 -10.88
C VAL A 218 33.69 -1.74 -11.77
N LEU A 219 33.43 -0.87 -12.73
CA LEU A 219 34.47 -0.34 -13.63
C LEU A 219 35.11 0.91 -13.03
N VAL A 220 36.44 0.92 -12.94
CA VAL A 220 37.21 2.07 -12.47
C VAL A 220 38.13 2.52 -13.59
N ALA A 221 37.91 3.74 -14.09
CA ALA A 221 38.76 4.38 -15.08
C ALA A 221 39.45 5.60 -14.47
N THR A 222 40.78 5.63 -14.53
CA THR A 222 41.60 6.73 -14.00
C THR A 222 42.13 7.59 -15.13
N TYR A 223 41.97 8.91 -15.01
CA TYR A 223 42.49 9.90 -15.95
C TYR A 223 43.40 10.87 -15.19
N THR A 224 44.49 11.28 -15.81
CA THR A 224 45.41 12.31 -15.32
C THR A 224 45.50 13.41 -16.36
N ASP A 225 45.35 14.67 -15.99
CA ASP A 225 45.79 15.76 -16.85
C ASP A 225 47.32 15.78 -16.84
N SER A 226 47.90 15.61 -18.03
CA SER A 226 49.34 15.68 -18.28
C SER A 226 49.88 17.10 -18.14
#